data_AF-A0A3C1FNL3-F1
#
_entry.id   AF-A0A3C1FNL3-F1
#
_cell.length_a   1.000
_cell.length_b   1.000
_cell.length_c   1.000
_cell.angle_alpha   90.00
_cell.angle_beta   90.00
_cell.angle_gamma   90.00
#
_symmetry.space_group_name_H-M   'P 1'
#
loop_
_entity.id
_entity.type
_entity.pdbx_description
1 polymer ?
#
loop_
_entity_poly.entity_id
_entity_poly.type
_entity_poly.pdbx_seq_one_letter_code
_entity_poly.pdbx_strand_id
1 'polypeptide(L)'
;AIAASFFDRNSRPRNPLHICEITNCNFITFHYAESVIMAGLFMRFVYLTFFLLLFSMPVRAATDTTEGEILVTIKPLHSLVSAVAGPEQNVALLLTGNYSPHDFALRPSQMRQLQSAKAFFYVGEGLESFLLQVLPSLPNDQLRVAVSHSPSVTLLPSRQAGIWP
;
A
#
# COMPACT_ATOMS: atom_id res chain seq x y z
N ALA A 1 -81.55 -7.46 -22.42
CA ALA A 1 -81.82 -6.34 -23.34
C ALA A 1 -80.46 -5.85 -23.82
N ILE A 2 -80.03 -6.00 -25.07
CA ILE A 2 -80.69 -5.77 -26.36
C ILE A 2 -80.30 -6.89 -27.34
N ALA A 3 -81.24 -7.24 -28.23
CA ALA A 3 -81.14 -8.32 -29.19
C ALA A 3 -80.86 -7.82 -30.62
N ALA A 4 -80.42 -8.76 -31.48
CA ALA A 4 -80.41 -8.76 -32.95
C ALA A 4 -79.39 -7.81 -33.63
N SER A 5 -78.67 -8.17 -34.68
CA SER A 5 -78.92 -9.07 -35.82
C SER A 5 -77.54 -9.51 -36.35
N PHE A 6 -77.33 -10.71 -36.85
CA PHE A 6 -77.62 -11.04 -38.23
C PHE A 6 -77.55 -12.56 -38.39
N PHE A 7 -78.59 -13.08 -38.99
CA PHE A 7 -78.85 -14.48 -39.16
C PHE A 7 -78.33 -14.87 -40.56
N ASP A 8 -77.25 -15.64 -40.64
CA ASP A 8 -76.86 -16.33 -41.88
C ASP A 8 -77.16 -17.83 -41.74
N ARG A 9 -78.37 -18.20 -42.19
CA ARG A 9 -78.67 -19.54 -42.71
C ARG A 9 -77.91 -19.62 -44.02
N ASN A 10 -76.81 -20.39 -44.08
CA ASN A 10 -76.40 -21.25 -45.20
C ASN A 10 -74.86 -21.36 -45.36
N SER A 11 -74.20 -22.19 -44.55
CA SER A 11 -72.98 -22.87 -45.02
C SER A 11 -72.69 -24.14 -44.20
N ARG A 12 -72.36 -25.19 -44.93
CA ARG A 12 -72.20 -26.61 -44.55
C ARG A 12 -71.13 -26.83 -43.45
N PRO A 13 -71.17 -27.97 -42.73
CA PRO A 13 -70.22 -28.27 -41.66
C PRO A 13 -68.80 -28.32 -42.21
N ARG A 14 -67.89 -27.47 -41.69
CA ARG A 14 -66.46 -27.64 -41.90
C ARG A 14 -65.85 -28.24 -40.63
N ASN A 15 -65.10 -29.32 -40.86
CA ASN A 15 -64.46 -30.21 -39.91
C ASN A 15 -63.87 -29.51 -38.65
N PRO A 16 -63.95 -30.14 -37.46
CA PRO A 16 -63.50 -29.55 -36.21
C PRO A 16 -61.96 -29.54 -35.99
N LEU A 17 -61.16 -29.70 -37.05
CA LEU A 17 -59.74 -30.07 -36.94
C LEU A 17 -58.73 -28.98 -37.36
N HIS A 18 -59.10 -27.70 -37.42
CA HIS A 18 -58.17 -26.67 -37.92
C HIS A 18 -58.12 -25.34 -37.15
N ILE A 19 -58.62 -25.28 -35.91
CA ILE A 19 -58.67 -24.01 -35.14
C ILE A 19 -57.66 -23.96 -33.99
N CYS A 20 -56.79 -24.97 -33.83
CA CYS A 20 -55.90 -25.04 -32.67
C CYS A 20 -54.42 -25.07 -33.04
N GLU A 21 -53.88 -24.01 -33.69
CA GLU A 21 -52.42 -23.96 -33.88
C GLU A 21 -51.75 -22.58 -34.05
N ILE A 22 -52.45 -21.44 -33.93
CA ILE A 22 -51.81 -20.14 -34.23
C ILE A 22 -51.80 -19.15 -33.05
N THR A 23 -52.83 -19.12 -32.19
CA THR A 23 -52.89 -18.15 -31.08
C THR A 23 -52.08 -18.55 -29.84
N ASN A 24 -51.86 -19.85 -29.59
CA ASN A 24 -51.16 -20.32 -28.39
C ASN A 24 -49.62 -20.41 -28.56
N CYS A 25 -49.12 -20.39 -29.80
CA CYS A 25 -47.68 -20.50 -30.07
C CYS A 25 -46.95 -19.13 -29.96
N ASN A 26 -47.60 -18.03 -30.36
CA ASN A 26 -47.01 -16.69 -30.26
C ASN A 26 -46.97 -16.12 -28.83
N PHE A 27 -47.88 -16.54 -27.93
CA PHE A 27 -47.91 -16.02 -26.56
C PHE A 27 -46.81 -16.65 -25.68
N ILE A 28 -46.56 -17.95 -25.84
CA ILE A 28 -45.54 -18.68 -25.07
C ILE A 28 -44.13 -18.28 -25.53
N THR A 29 -43.89 -18.08 -26.84
CA THR A 29 -42.59 -17.62 -27.35
C THR A 29 -42.28 -16.19 -26.95
N PHE A 30 -43.27 -15.30 -26.87
CA PHE A 30 -43.09 -13.91 -26.44
C PHE A 30 -42.74 -13.80 -24.94
N HIS A 31 -43.44 -14.55 -24.08
CA HIS A 31 -43.12 -14.61 -22.64
C HIS A 31 -41.78 -15.31 -22.35
N TYR A 32 -41.41 -16.34 -23.12
CA TYR A 32 -40.09 -16.96 -23.02
C TYR A 32 -38.99 -15.99 -23.49
N ALA A 33 -39.17 -15.28 -24.60
CA ALA A 33 -38.18 -14.36 -25.15
C ALA A 33 -37.82 -13.23 -24.18
N GLU A 34 -38.80 -12.60 -23.53
CA GLU A 34 -38.54 -11.58 -22.49
C GLU A 34 -37.77 -12.17 -21.30
N SER A 35 -38.08 -13.41 -20.89
CA SER A 35 -37.41 -14.10 -19.79
C SER A 35 -35.95 -14.43 -20.09
N VAL A 36 -35.63 -14.88 -21.31
CA VAL A 36 -34.24 -15.23 -21.70
C VAL A 36 -33.37 -13.99 -21.91
N ILE A 37 -33.95 -12.90 -22.47
CA ILE A 37 -33.24 -11.62 -22.65
C ILE A 37 -32.90 -11.00 -21.29
N MET A 38 -33.84 -11.03 -20.33
CA MET A 38 -33.60 -10.52 -18.97
C MET A 38 -32.57 -11.35 -18.21
N ALA A 39 -32.59 -12.68 -18.34
CA ALA A 39 -31.58 -13.56 -17.75
C ALA A 39 -30.18 -13.33 -18.35
N GLY A 40 -30.09 -13.10 -19.67
CA GLY A 40 -28.85 -12.78 -20.36
C GLY A 40 -28.29 -11.41 -19.96
N LEU A 41 -29.15 -10.39 -19.81
CA LEU A 41 -28.75 -9.06 -19.35
C LEU A 41 -28.28 -9.11 -17.89
N PHE A 42 -28.96 -9.89 -17.04
CA PHE A 42 -28.62 -10.10 -15.64
C PHE A 42 -27.27 -10.81 -15.49
N MET A 43 -27.02 -11.90 -16.23
CA MET A 43 -25.72 -12.57 -16.25
C MET A 43 -24.59 -11.63 -16.68
N ARG A 44 -24.86 -10.74 -17.64
CA ARG A 44 -23.89 -9.75 -18.12
C ARG A 44 -23.56 -8.70 -17.07
N PHE A 45 -24.56 -8.24 -16.32
CA PHE A 45 -24.37 -7.33 -15.19
C PHE A 45 -23.61 -7.99 -14.04
N VAL A 46 -23.92 -9.26 -13.71
CA VAL A 46 -23.20 -10.03 -12.69
C VAL A 46 -21.74 -10.23 -13.09
N TYR A 47 -21.47 -10.57 -14.35
CA TYR A 47 -20.10 -10.72 -14.85
C TYR A 47 -19.33 -9.39 -14.88
N LEU A 48 -19.97 -8.29 -15.30
CA LEU A 48 -19.35 -6.95 -15.33
C LEU A 48 -19.03 -6.44 -13.92
N THR A 49 -19.98 -6.60 -12.98
CA THR A 49 -19.78 -6.17 -11.59
C THR A 49 -18.71 -7.02 -10.89
N PHE A 50 -18.68 -8.33 -11.12
CA PHE A 50 -17.64 -9.21 -10.61
C PHE A 50 -16.25 -8.88 -11.20
N PHE A 51 -16.18 -8.59 -12.51
CA PHE A 51 -14.94 -8.17 -13.17
C PHE A 51 -14.42 -6.83 -12.65
N LEU A 52 -15.30 -5.86 -12.43
CA LEU A 52 -14.96 -4.56 -11.82
C LEU A 52 -14.50 -4.71 -10.35
N LEU A 53 -15.11 -5.60 -9.59
CA LEU A 53 -14.70 -5.90 -8.21
C LEU A 53 -13.31 -6.56 -8.15
N LEU A 54 -13.00 -7.48 -9.05
CA LEU A 54 -11.69 -8.13 -9.12
C LEU A 54 -10.56 -7.15 -9.47
N PHE A 55 -10.84 -6.14 -10.30
CA PHE A 55 -9.83 -5.15 -10.70
C PHE A 55 -9.68 -3.97 -9.72
N SER A 56 -10.51 -3.91 -8.68
CA SER A 56 -10.49 -2.84 -7.68
C SER A 56 -9.49 -3.08 -6.54
N MET A 57 -8.69 -4.16 -6.58
CA MET A 57 -7.64 -4.34 -5.57
C MET A 57 -6.55 -3.27 -5.74
N PRO A 58 -6.30 -2.42 -4.74
CA PRO A 58 -5.18 -1.50 -4.79
C PRO A 58 -3.89 -2.32 -4.74
N VAL A 59 -3.09 -2.23 -5.79
CA VAL A 59 -1.69 -2.70 -5.76
C VAL A 59 -0.97 -1.83 -4.74
N ARG A 60 -0.72 -2.37 -3.54
CA ARG A 60 0.13 -1.73 -2.54
C ARG A 60 1.56 -1.82 -3.07
N ALA A 61 2.07 -0.73 -3.63
CA ALA A 61 3.50 -0.62 -3.86
C ALA A 61 4.20 -0.73 -2.50
N ALA A 62 5.06 -1.72 -2.32
CA ALA A 62 5.99 -1.75 -1.20
C ALA A 62 6.99 -0.62 -1.44
N THR A 63 6.74 0.54 -0.82
CA THR A 63 7.74 1.60 -0.75
C THR A 63 8.80 1.11 0.22
N ASP A 64 9.92 0.65 -0.32
CA ASP A 64 11.15 0.32 0.40
C ASP A 64 11.86 1.63 0.84
N THR A 65 11.08 2.57 1.38
CA THR A 65 11.59 3.77 1.99
C THR A 65 12.16 3.35 3.33
N THR A 66 13.46 3.07 3.34
CA THR A 66 14.31 3.05 4.54
C THR A 66 14.40 4.45 5.17
N GLU A 67 13.30 5.18 5.25
CA GLU A 67 13.11 6.29 6.16
C GLU A 67 12.79 5.64 7.51
N GLY A 68 13.82 5.07 8.13
CA GLY A 68 13.70 4.55 9.47
C GLY A 68 13.31 5.71 10.38
N GLU A 69 12.29 5.51 11.23
CA GLU A 69 11.98 6.48 12.28
C GLU A 69 13.21 6.76 13.15
N ILE A 70 14.08 5.75 13.29
CA ILE A 70 15.31 5.80 14.08
C ILE A 70 16.50 5.65 13.14
N LEU A 71 17.36 6.66 13.13
CA LEU A 71 18.61 6.65 12.38
C LEU A 71 19.80 6.60 13.35
N VAL A 72 20.77 5.74 13.04
CA VAL A 72 22.00 5.58 13.83
C VAL A 72 23.22 5.72 12.93
N THR A 73 24.32 6.20 13.48
CA THR A 73 25.51 6.47 12.67
C THR A 73 26.30 5.22 12.30
N ILE A 74 26.80 4.47 13.29
CA ILE A 74 27.76 3.36 13.12
C ILE A 74 27.19 2.00 13.55
N LYS A 75 27.77 0.92 13.02
CA LYS A 75 27.34 -0.48 13.27
C LYS A 75 27.28 -0.87 14.76
N PRO A 76 28.26 -0.53 15.61
CA PRO A 76 28.17 -0.87 17.03
C PRO A 76 26.94 -0.26 17.71
N LEU A 77 26.63 1.00 17.36
CA LEU A 77 25.46 1.69 17.89
C LEU A 77 24.15 1.09 17.34
N HIS A 78 24.14 0.72 16.05
CA HIS A 78 23.02 0.04 15.42
C HIS A 78 22.63 -1.25 16.11
N SER A 79 23.60 -2.09 16.47
CA SER A 79 23.33 -3.34 17.18
C SER A 79 22.69 -3.09 18.56
N LEU A 80 23.12 -2.05 19.28
CA LEU A 80 22.59 -1.72 20.60
C LEU A 80 21.17 -1.16 20.51
N VAL A 81 20.97 -0.17 19.64
CA VAL A 81 19.68 0.50 19.47
C VAL A 81 18.64 -0.48 18.91
N SER A 82 19.01 -1.32 17.95
CA SER A 82 18.10 -2.34 17.40
C SER A 82 17.71 -3.38 18.45
N ALA A 83 18.64 -3.79 19.32
CA ALA A 83 18.34 -4.72 20.40
C ALA A 83 17.34 -4.14 21.42
N VAL A 84 17.40 -2.84 21.69
CA VAL A 84 16.49 -2.15 22.62
C VAL A 84 15.14 -1.81 21.95
N ALA A 85 15.15 -1.38 20.69
CA ALA A 85 13.95 -0.98 19.96
C ALA A 85 13.05 -2.18 19.59
N GLY A 86 13.64 -3.37 19.44
CA GLY A 86 12.93 -4.59 19.10
C GLY A 86 12.71 -4.75 17.58
N PRO A 87 12.20 -5.92 17.16
CA PRO A 87 12.13 -6.30 15.74
C PRO A 87 11.08 -5.55 14.92
N GLU A 88 10.10 -4.90 15.58
CA GLU A 88 9.04 -4.15 14.90
C GLU A 88 9.50 -2.76 14.43
N GLN A 89 10.57 -2.23 15.03
CA GLN A 89 11.07 -0.89 14.75
C GLN A 89 12.18 -0.92 13.69
N ASN A 90 12.05 -0.06 12.69
CA ASN A 90 13.07 0.08 11.65
C ASN A 90 14.19 1.02 12.11
N VAL A 91 15.33 0.44 12.46
CA VAL A 91 16.56 1.18 12.79
C VAL A 91 17.46 1.22 11.55
N ALA A 92 17.56 2.39 10.93
CA ALA A 92 18.38 2.61 9.75
C ALA A 92 19.82 2.98 10.13
N LEU A 93 20.80 2.43 9.42
CA LEU A 93 22.23 2.74 9.61
C LEU A 93 22.69 3.75 8.55
N LEU A 94 23.24 4.89 8.98
CA LEU A 94 23.74 5.95 8.11
C LEU A 94 25.01 5.51 7.36
N LEU A 95 25.97 4.92 8.07
CA LEU A 95 27.23 4.39 7.53
C LEU A 95 27.10 2.90 7.20
N THR A 96 26.49 2.58 6.06
CA THR A 96 26.27 1.18 5.63
C THR A 96 27.55 0.47 5.16
N GLY A 97 28.52 1.21 4.63
CA GLY A 97 29.79 0.68 4.11
C GLY A 97 30.86 0.41 5.19
N ASN A 98 32.06 0.03 4.75
CA ASN A 98 33.23 -0.07 5.61
C ASN A 98 33.98 1.28 5.72
N TYR A 99 33.22 2.35 5.91
CA TYR A 99 33.76 3.70 6.03
C TYR A 99 34.22 3.95 7.46
N SER A 100 35.40 4.55 7.61
CA SER A 100 35.83 5.11 8.88
C SER A 100 34.97 6.35 9.18
N PRO A 101 34.39 6.48 10.39
CA PRO A 101 33.65 7.68 10.80
C PRO A 101 34.46 8.98 10.73
N HIS A 102 35.80 8.86 10.73
CA HIS A 102 36.71 10.00 10.68
C HIS A 102 36.90 10.58 9.27
N ASP A 103 36.70 9.79 8.22
CA ASP A 103 36.94 10.18 6.82
C ASP A 103 35.65 10.23 5.98
N PHE A 104 34.51 10.23 6.65
CA PHE A 104 33.23 10.10 5.98
C PHE A 104 32.68 11.44 5.47
N ALA A 105 32.20 11.46 4.23
CA ALA A 105 31.51 12.59 3.63
C ALA A 105 30.03 12.25 3.39
N LEU A 106 29.14 13.10 3.90
CA LEU A 106 27.69 12.92 3.77
C LEU A 106 27.23 13.14 2.32
N ARG A 107 26.48 12.16 1.79
CA ARG A 107 25.83 12.29 0.48
C ARG A 107 24.49 13.02 0.59
N PRO A 108 24.01 13.71 -0.46
CA PRO A 108 22.69 14.36 -0.45
C PRO A 108 21.52 13.42 -0.14
N SER A 109 21.61 12.13 -0.50
CA SER A 109 20.61 11.13 -0.13
C SER A 109 20.58 10.85 1.37
N GLN A 110 21.76 10.73 1.99
CA GLN A 110 21.91 10.50 3.43
C GLN A 110 21.52 11.72 4.25
N MET A 111 21.78 12.92 3.74
CA MET A 111 21.28 14.17 4.33
C MET A 111 19.76 14.19 4.41
N ARG A 112 19.06 13.76 3.35
CA ARG A 112 17.60 13.67 3.36
C ARG A 112 17.11 12.67 4.40
N GLN A 113 17.74 11.49 4.49
CA GLN A 113 17.43 10.49 5.53
C GLN A 113 17.66 11.03 6.95
N LEU A 114 18.73 11.79 7.14
CA LEU A 114 19.05 12.41 8.43
C LEU A 114 18.04 13.50 8.81
N GLN A 115 17.54 14.27 7.83
CA GLN A 115 16.53 15.29 8.06
C GLN A 115 15.13 14.71 8.31
N SER A 116 14.80 13.56 7.71
CA SER A 116 13.48 12.93 7.87
C SER A 116 13.36 12.00 9.07
N ALA A 117 14.48 11.57 9.67
CA ALA A 117 14.47 10.70 10.83
C ALA A 117 13.77 11.37 12.04
N LYS A 118 12.98 10.60 12.79
CA LYS A 118 12.31 11.08 14.00
C LYS A 118 13.24 11.09 15.21
N ALA A 119 14.11 10.09 15.29
CA ALA A 119 15.16 9.99 16.29
C ALA A 119 16.51 9.73 15.61
N PHE A 120 17.55 10.42 16.08
CA PHE A 120 18.91 10.28 15.61
C PHE A 120 19.86 10.00 16.78
N PHE A 121 20.52 8.84 16.73
CA PHE A 121 21.52 8.43 17.71
C PHE A 121 22.92 8.44 17.09
N TYR A 122 23.86 9.05 17.79
CA TYR A 122 25.26 9.14 17.36
C TYR A 122 26.18 9.07 18.57
N VAL A 123 27.45 8.72 18.35
CA VAL A 123 28.42 8.57 19.45
C VAL A 123 28.76 9.94 20.00
N GLY A 124 29.13 10.87 19.12
CA GLY A 124 29.53 12.22 19.49
C GLY A 124 30.47 12.84 18.46
N GLU A 125 30.56 14.16 18.52
CA GLU A 125 31.31 14.99 17.56
C GLU A 125 32.82 14.68 17.51
N GLY A 126 33.38 14.15 18.60
CA GLY A 126 34.79 13.75 18.67
C GLY A 126 35.14 12.52 17.83
N LEU A 127 34.18 11.64 17.57
CA LEU A 127 34.37 10.48 16.69
C LEU A 127 33.83 10.75 15.28
N GLU A 128 32.80 11.59 15.18
CA GLU A 128 31.98 11.79 13.98
C GLU A 128 32.01 13.26 13.55
N SER A 129 33.19 13.75 13.21
CA SER A 129 33.46 15.16 12.93
C SER A 129 32.62 15.74 11.79
N PHE A 130 32.22 14.90 10.83
CA PHE A 130 31.34 15.30 9.72
C PHE A 130 29.97 15.81 10.18
N LEU A 131 29.52 15.43 11.39
CA LEU A 131 28.25 15.89 11.95
C LEU A 131 28.30 17.34 12.44
N LEU A 132 29.47 17.89 12.78
CA LEU A 132 29.61 19.27 13.28
C LEU A 132 29.02 20.30 12.33
N GLN A 133 29.16 20.07 11.03
CA GLN A 133 28.64 20.96 9.98
C GLN A 133 27.13 20.79 9.75
N VAL A 134 26.57 19.64 10.15
CA VAL A 134 25.22 19.22 9.77
C VAL A 134 24.22 19.33 10.93
N LEU A 135 24.65 19.09 12.17
CA LEU A 135 23.80 19.19 13.37
C LEU A 135 23.02 20.51 13.47
N PRO A 136 23.59 21.69 13.12
CA PRO A 136 22.85 22.95 13.15
C PRO A 136 21.74 23.06 12.11
N SER A 137 21.83 22.29 11.01
CA SER A 137 20.86 22.29 9.91
C SER A 137 19.74 21.25 10.08
N LEU A 138 19.76 20.48 11.16
CA LEU A 138 18.73 19.48 11.44
C LEU A 138 17.48 20.11 12.06
N PRO A 139 16.29 19.50 11.86
CA PRO A 139 15.05 19.97 12.47
C PRO A 139 15.14 20.02 13.99
N ASN A 140 14.53 21.04 14.61
CA ASN A 140 14.57 21.23 16.06
C ASN A 140 13.67 20.24 16.83
N ASP A 141 12.65 19.70 16.16
CA ASP A 141 11.68 18.72 16.67
C ASP A 141 12.21 17.27 16.62
N GLN A 142 13.35 17.04 15.96
CA GLN A 142 14.01 15.73 15.93
C GLN A 142 14.63 15.39 17.29
N LEU A 143 14.35 14.17 17.79
CA LEU A 143 15.01 13.64 19.00
C LEU A 143 16.46 13.30 18.67
N ARG A 144 17.41 14.04 19.23
CA ARG A 144 18.86 13.84 18.99
C ARG A 144 19.53 13.37 20.27
N VAL A 145 20.25 12.25 20.20
CA VAL A 145 20.94 11.66 21.34
C VAL A 145 22.41 11.42 21.01
N ALA A 146 23.29 12.21 21.62
CA ALA A 146 24.73 11.96 21.66
C ALA A 146 25.05 11.03 22.83
N VAL A 147 25.54 9.83 22.55
CA VAL A 147 25.88 8.85 23.61
C VAL A 147 26.99 9.38 24.51
N SER A 148 27.95 10.13 23.97
CA SER A 148 29.05 10.76 24.71
C SER A 148 28.59 11.76 25.76
N HIS A 149 27.42 12.38 25.57
CA HIS A 149 26.84 13.38 26.48
C HIS A 149 25.77 12.79 27.39
N SER A 150 25.55 11.47 27.34
CA SER A 150 24.57 10.83 28.21
C SER A 150 25.04 10.85 29.68
N PRO A 151 24.13 11.09 30.65
CA PRO A 151 24.50 11.32 32.05
C PRO A 151 25.19 10.11 32.72
N SER A 152 25.01 8.91 32.17
CA SER A 152 25.60 7.67 32.69
C SER A 152 26.95 7.32 32.08
N VAL A 153 27.48 8.14 31.16
CA VAL A 153 28.74 7.90 30.47
C VAL A 153 29.81 8.85 31.00
N THR A 154 30.89 8.28 31.56
CA THR A 154 32.09 9.04 31.93
C THR A 154 33.09 9.00 30.77
N LEU A 155 33.35 10.15 30.16
CA LEU A 155 34.36 10.28 29.11
C LEU A 155 35.77 10.30 29.73
N LEU A 156 36.63 9.41 29.23
CA LEU A 156 38.04 9.35 29.61
C LEU A 156 38.89 10.15 28.61
N PRO A 157 40.04 10.71 29.04
CA PRO A 157 40.95 11.38 28.14
C PRO A 157 41.49 10.40 27.09
N SER A 158 41.72 10.89 25.88
CA SER A 158 42.37 10.11 24.83
C SER A 158 43.75 9.66 25.30
N ARG A 159 44.07 8.39 25.06
CA ARG A 159 45.39 7.85 25.38
C ARG A 159 46.42 8.54 24.48
N GLN A 160 47.41 9.19 25.09
CA GLN A 160 48.59 9.63 24.36
C GLN A 160 49.24 8.36 23.78
N ALA A 161 49.22 8.21 22.46
CA ALA A 161 49.97 7.16 21.82
C ALA A 161 51.45 7.47 22.10
N GLY A 162 52.07 6.67 22.96
CA GLY A 162 53.52 6.67 23.05
C GLY A 162 54.08 6.34 21.66
N ILE A 163 55.28 6.83 21.36
CA ILE A 163 56.05 6.38 20.21
C ILE A 163 56.20 4.86 20.38
N TRP A 164 55.44 4.08 19.60
CA TRP A 164 55.55 2.63 19.59
C TRP A 164 56.86 2.32 18.85
N PRO A 165 57.91 1.80 19.52
CA PRO A 165 59.18 1.51 18.87
C PRO A 165 59.08 0.35 17.87
#